data_AF-A0A1F5B381-F1
#
_entry.id   AF-A0A1F5B381-F1
#
_cell.length_a   1.000
_cell.length_b   1.000
_cell.length_c   1.000
_cell.angle_alpha   90.00
_cell.angle_beta   90.00
_cell.angle_gamma   90.00
#
_symmetry.space_group_name_H-M   'P 1'
#
loop_
_entity.id
_entity.type
_entity.pdbx_description
1 polymer ?
#
loop_
_entity_poly.entity_id
_entity_poly.type
_entity_poly.pdbx_seq_one_letter_code
_entity_poly.pdbx_strand_id
1 'polypeptide(L)'
;MNRGTKRGGDEPDEFERPVADVLNDQGLMAAQELVQKKIDAVRRTLQDGLGVADGDIVEIPVLFNSSSKWYPGRYFAETVNMVNGLLIGNEFIVPDPLGPIVGGKDVLLQAVKDRIEPLGCRVRPVDNFYPYHRHGGEVHCGTNATRHPVVPTGYFIP
;
A
#
# COMPACT_ATOMS: atom_id res chain seq x y z
N MET A 1 -6.66 -6.40 11.26
CA MET A 1 -6.34 -6.23 9.84
C MET A 1 -4.85 -6.04 9.65
N ASN A 2 -4.14 -5.59 10.69
CA ASN A 2 -2.69 -5.76 10.81
C ASN A 2 -2.42 -6.69 11.98
N ARG A 3 -1.31 -7.43 11.95
CA ARG A 3 -0.80 -8.21 13.09
C ARG A 3 0.34 -7.50 13.80
N GLY A 4 0.95 -6.52 13.14
CA GLY A 4 2.06 -5.73 13.65
C GLY A 4 3.32 -6.56 13.96
N THR A 5 4.47 -5.90 14.04
CA THR A 5 5.67 -6.52 14.63
C THR A 5 5.57 -6.45 16.14
N LYS A 6 5.44 -7.60 16.82
CA LYS A 6 5.44 -7.65 18.29
C LYS A 6 6.85 -7.32 18.82
N ARG A 7 6.97 -6.34 19.70
CA ARG A 7 8.19 -5.98 20.43
C ARG A 7 8.03 -6.23 21.93
N GLY A 8 9.16 -6.29 22.64
CA GLY A 8 9.15 -6.40 24.10
C GLY A 8 8.47 -5.18 24.72
N GLY A 9 7.33 -5.38 25.37
CA GLY A 9 6.53 -4.34 26.01
C GLY A 9 5.22 -3.98 25.30
N ASP A 10 4.95 -4.53 24.12
CA ASP A 10 3.65 -4.35 23.44
C ASP A 10 2.56 -5.16 24.16
N GLU A 11 1.35 -4.60 24.25
CA GLU A 11 0.22 -5.33 24.84
C GLU A 11 -0.22 -6.46 23.91
N PRO A 12 -0.75 -7.58 24.46
CA PRO A 12 -1.36 -8.62 23.63
C PRO A 12 -2.43 -8.00 22.72
N ASP A 13 -2.32 -8.29 21.42
CA ASP A 13 -3.28 -7.90 20.40
C ASP A 13 -3.47 -6.38 20.19
N GLU A 14 -2.53 -5.55 20.68
CA GLU A 14 -2.60 -4.07 20.56
C GLU A 14 -2.90 -3.58 19.15
N PHE A 15 -2.37 -4.29 18.14
CA PHE A 15 -2.53 -3.96 16.72
C PHE A 15 -3.40 -4.97 15.97
N GLU A 16 -3.77 -6.09 16.61
CA GLU A 16 -4.55 -7.16 16.02
C GLU A 16 -6.05 -6.79 16.05
N ARG A 17 -6.65 -6.68 14.86
CA ARG A 17 -8.09 -6.42 14.73
C ARG A 17 -8.77 -7.51 13.88
N PRO A 18 -9.76 -8.25 14.40
CA PRO A 18 -10.49 -9.24 13.59
C PRO A 18 -11.13 -8.63 12.34
N VAL A 19 -11.21 -9.40 11.26
CA VAL A 19 -11.85 -8.95 10.00
C VAL A 19 -13.32 -8.59 10.24
N ALA A 20 -14.04 -9.39 11.03
CA ALA A 20 -15.43 -9.13 11.37
C ALA A 20 -15.64 -7.77 12.06
N ASP A 21 -14.73 -7.40 12.97
CA ASP A 21 -14.81 -6.12 13.70
C ASP A 21 -14.49 -4.93 12.81
N VAL A 22 -13.65 -5.11 11.78
CA VAL A 22 -13.44 -4.10 10.75
C VAL A 22 -14.69 -3.93 9.90
N LEU A 23 -15.29 -5.03 9.43
CA LEU A 23 -16.49 -4.97 8.59
C LEU A 23 -17.71 -4.39 9.32
N ASN A 24 -17.81 -4.58 10.64
CA ASN A 24 -18.89 -4.03 11.46
C ASN A 24 -18.71 -2.54 11.82
N ASP A 25 -17.53 -1.96 11.58
CA ASP A 25 -17.23 -0.56 11.92
C ASP A 25 -17.74 0.40 10.85
N GLN A 26 -18.92 0.97 11.11
CA GLN A 26 -19.58 1.90 10.20
C GLN A 26 -18.76 3.17 9.95
N GLY A 27 -17.99 3.64 10.93
CA GLY A 27 -17.13 4.83 10.76
C GLY A 27 -15.99 4.55 9.80
N LEU A 28 -15.34 3.39 9.96
CA LEU A 28 -14.29 2.95 9.06
C LEU A 28 -14.82 2.63 7.65
N MET A 29 -16.02 2.07 7.53
CA MET A 29 -16.65 1.83 6.21
C MET A 29 -16.99 3.14 5.50
N ALA A 30 -17.57 4.12 6.21
CA ALA A 30 -17.83 5.45 5.67
C ALA A 30 -16.54 6.17 5.24
N ALA A 31 -15.45 5.98 5.99
CA ALA A 31 -14.12 6.45 5.60
C ALA A 31 -13.66 5.83 4.27
N GLN A 32 -13.85 4.52 4.06
CA GLN A 32 -13.50 3.88 2.77
C GLN A 32 -14.33 4.44 1.62
N GLU A 33 -15.64 4.62 1.80
CA GLU A 33 -16.48 5.19 0.75
C GLU A 33 -16.03 6.59 0.34
N LEU A 34 -15.65 7.43 1.31
CA LEU A 34 -15.16 8.78 1.03
C LEU A 34 -13.80 8.76 0.33
N VAL A 35 -12.87 7.94 0.83
CA VAL A 35 -11.51 7.86 0.27
C VAL A 35 -11.53 7.23 -1.12
N GLN A 36 -12.34 6.19 -1.35
CA GLN A 36 -12.49 5.59 -2.67
C GLN A 36 -12.99 6.62 -3.69
N LYS A 37 -14.02 7.41 -3.37
CA LYS A 37 -14.49 8.50 -4.26
C LYS A 37 -13.39 9.50 -4.62
N LYS A 38 -12.47 9.78 -3.69
CA LYS A 38 -11.31 10.67 -3.93
C LYS A 38 -10.28 9.99 -4.83
N ILE A 39 -9.96 8.72 -4.58
CA ILE A 39 -9.03 7.93 -5.41
C ILE A 39 -9.59 7.80 -6.84
N ASP A 40 -10.88 7.53 -7.00
CA ASP A 40 -11.54 7.42 -8.30
C ASP A 40 -11.52 8.76 -9.08
N ALA A 41 -11.62 9.89 -8.37
CA ALA A 41 -11.46 11.21 -9.00
C ALA A 41 -10.03 11.41 -9.50
N VAL A 42 -9.02 11.08 -8.69
CA VAL A 42 -7.60 11.15 -9.08
C VAL A 42 -7.31 10.21 -10.25
N ARG A 43 -7.83 8.98 -10.20
CA ARG A 43 -7.73 7.99 -11.28
C ARG A 43 -8.20 8.58 -12.61
N ARG A 44 -9.41 9.16 -12.65
CA ARG A 44 -9.95 9.79 -13.87
C ARG A 44 -9.07 10.92 -14.38
N THR A 45 -8.59 11.80 -13.49
CA THR A 45 -7.65 12.87 -13.87
C THR A 45 -6.36 12.31 -14.50
N LEU A 46 -5.82 11.22 -13.95
CA LEU A 46 -4.62 10.58 -14.50
C LEU A 46 -4.89 9.89 -15.84
N GLN A 47 -6.03 9.23 -15.99
CA GLN A 47 -6.45 8.61 -17.25
C GLN A 47 -6.60 9.65 -18.36
N ASP A 48 -7.31 10.75 -18.08
CA ASP A 48 -7.51 11.85 -19.03
C ASP A 48 -6.18 12.53 -19.39
N GLY A 49 -5.30 12.74 -18.40
CA GLY A 49 -4.05 13.48 -18.57
C GLY A 49 -2.92 12.66 -19.21
N LEU A 50 -2.90 11.34 -19.01
CA LEU A 50 -1.83 10.45 -19.49
C LEU A 50 -2.26 9.52 -20.62
N GLY A 51 -3.56 9.47 -20.95
CA GLY A 51 -4.10 8.58 -21.97
C GLY A 51 -4.02 7.10 -21.59
N VAL A 52 -4.04 6.77 -20.30
CA VAL A 52 -3.99 5.39 -19.80
C VAL A 52 -5.41 4.81 -19.65
N ALA A 53 -5.57 3.54 -20.04
CA ALA A 53 -6.84 2.82 -19.97
C ALA A 53 -6.99 2.09 -18.63
N ASP A 54 -8.17 1.53 -18.36
CA ASP A 54 -8.40 0.73 -17.16
C ASP A 54 -7.47 -0.50 -17.07
N GLY A 55 -7.08 -1.07 -18.21
CA GLY A 55 -6.13 -2.19 -18.28
C GLY A 55 -4.71 -1.83 -17.85
N ASP A 56 -4.37 -0.55 -17.81
CA ASP A 56 -3.05 -0.05 -17.36
C ASP A 56 -3.02 0.18 -15.83
N ILE A 57 -4.14 -0.03 -15.14
CA ILE A 57 -4.31 0.30 -13.72
C ILE A 57 -4.41 -0.98 -12.90
N VAL A 58 -3.53 -1.09 -11.91
CA VAL A 58 -3.55 -2.16 -10.91
C VAL A 58 -4.01 -1.59 -9.57
N GLU A 59 -5.12 -2.12 -9.06
CA GLU A 59 -5.63 -1.75 -7.74
C GLU A 59 -4.98 -2.58 -6.64
N ILE A 60 -4.42 -1.90 -5.64
CA ILE A 60 -3.77 -2.50 -4.48
C ILE A 60 -4.66 -2.31 -3.25
N PRO A 61 -4.95 -3.37 -2.45
CA PRO A 61 -5.80 -3.25 -1.28
C PRO A 61 -5.13 -2.41 -0.18
N VAL A 62 -5.87 -1.45 0.36
CA VAL A 62 -5.50 -0.63 1.51
C VAL A 62 -6.77 -0.09 2.16
N LEU A 63 -6.80 0.00 3.49
CA LEU A 63 -7.83 0.70 4.24
C LEU A 63 -7.28 2.02 4.75
N PHE A 64 -8.12 3.04 4.80
CA PHE A 64 -7.80 4.35 5.33
C PHE A 64 -8.69 4.69 6.52
N ASN A 65 -8.16 5.47 7.45
CA ASN A 65 -8.93 5.95 8.59
C ASN A 65 -8.58 7.40 8.87
N SER A 66 -9.38 8.03 9.71
CA SER A 66 -9.14 9.39 10.20
C SER A 66 -9.29 9.41 11.71
N SER A 67 -8.58 10.29 12.38
CA SER A 67 -8.71 10.46 13.82
C SER A 67 -8.84 11.93 14.16
N SER A 68 -9.82 12.25 15.01
CA SER A 68 -9.95 13.58 15.59
C SER A 68 -8.81 13.89 16.57
N LYS A 69 -8.19 12.85 17.14
CA LYS A 69 -7.06 12.94 18.07
C LYS A 69 -5.72 12.97 17.33
N TRP A 70 -5.56 12.12 16.33
CA TRP A 70 -4.32 11.96 15.59
C TRP A 70 -4.50 12.47 14.16
N TYR A 71 -3.82 13.58 13.81
CA TYR A 71 -3.89 14.21 12.49
C TYR A 71 -5.32 14.70 12.11
N PRO A 72 -5.91 15.63 12.89
CA PRO A 72 -7.27 16.09 12.68
C PRO A 72 -7.49 16.63 11.25
N GLY A 73 -8.57 16.18 10.62
CA GLY A 73 -8.93 16.55 9.25
C GLY A 73 -8.12 15.85 8.15
N ARG A 74 -7.26 14.87 8.50
CA ARG A 74 -6.47 14.08 7.55
C ARG A 74 -6.82 12.60 7.64
N TYR A 75 -6.55 11.89 6.55
CA TYR A 75 -6.63 10.45 6.48
C TYR A 75 -5.22 9.86 6.56
N PHE A 76 -5.10 8.72 7.25
CA PHE A 76 -3.90 7.90 7.32
C PHE A 76 -4.24 6.46 6.92
N ALA A 77 -3.22 5.67 6.63
CA ALA A 77 -3.39 4.27 6.26
C ALA A 77 -3.72 3.45 7.53
N GLU A 78 -4.91 2.86 7.56
CA GLU A 78 -5.35 1.95 8.63
C GLU A 78 -4.63 0.61 8.51
N THR A 79 -4.47 0.11 7.29
CA THR A 79 -3.59 -1.01 6.98
C THR A 79 -2.30 -0.50 6.38
N VAL A 80 -1.23 -1.27 6.52
CA VAL A 80 0.04 -1.03 5.83
C VAL A 80 -0.19 -0.76 4.34
N ASN A 81 0.34 0.37 3.85
CA ASN A 81 0.05 0.85 2.51
C ASN A 81 1.05 0.32 1.48
N MET A 82 0.77 -0.84 0.89
CA MET A 82 1.67 -1.52 -0.05
C MET A 82 2.00 -0.74 -1.32
N VAL A 83 1.20 0.26 -1.73
CA VAL A 83 1.54 1.12 -2.88
C VAL A 83 2.76 2.01 -2.58
N ASN A 84 3.03 2.30 -1.30
CA ASN A 84 4.17 3.08 -0.84
C ASN A 84 5.43 2.21 -0.71
N GLY A 85 5.67 1.39 -1.73
CA GLY A 85 6.85 0.54 -1.87
C GLY A 85 7.94 1.17 -2.74
N LEU A 86 9.04 0.44 -2.91
CA LEU A 86 10.19 0.83 -3.73
C LEU A 86 10.39 -0.17 -4.87
N LEU A 87 10.30 0.30 -6.12
CA LEU A 87 10.59 -0.51 -7.31
C LEU A 87 12.03 -0.31 -7.79
N ILE A 88 12.81 -1.39 -7.78
CA ILE A 88 14.21 -1.45 -8.28
C ILE A 88 14.29 -2.51 -9.38
N GLY A 89 14.45 -2.09 -10.63
CA GLY A 89 14.35 -3.00 -11.77
C GLY A 89 12.97 -3.66 -11.77
N ASN A 90 12.91 -4.98 -11.60
CA ASN A 90 11.68 -5.73 -11.45
C ASN A 90 11.41 -6.22 -10.03
N GLU A 91 12.17 -5.77 -9.03
CA GLU A 91 11.92 -6.06 -7.62
C GLU A 91 11.02 -4.97 -7.03
N PHE A 92 9.77 -5.31 -6.70
CA PHE A 92 8.87 -4.41 -5.99
C PHE A 92 8.94 -4.69 -4.50
N ILE A 93 9.72 -3.88 -3.80
CA ILE A 93 9.90 -3.95 -2.35
C ILE A 93 8.70 -3.26 -1.69
N VAL A 94 7.78 -4.07 -1.17
CA VAL A 94 6.55 -3.58 -0.53
C VAL A 94 6.70 -3.61 0.98
N PRO A 95 6.07 -2.69 1.72
CA PRO A 95 5.92 -2.88 3.15
C PRO A 95 5.09 -4.15 3.41
N ASP A 96 5.56 -5.03 4.29
CA ASP A 96 4.87 -6.27 4.64
C ASP A 96 3.56 -5.92 5.35
N PRO A 97 2.38 -6.29 4.80
CA PRO A 97 1.13 -5.86 5.39
C PRO A 97 0.86 -6.47 6.76
N LEU A 98 1.51 -7.61 7.07
CA LEU A 98 1.22 -8.39 8.26
C LEU A 98 -0.29 -8.59 8.45
N GLY A 99 -1.02 -8.81 7.36
CA GLY A 99 -2.46 -8.91 7.29
C GLY A 99 -3.03 -10.22 7.84
N PRO A 100 -4.34 -10.44 7.65
CA PRO A 100 -5.01 -11.66 8.08
C PRO A 100 -4.45 -12.91 7.40
N ILE A 101 -4.27 -13.98 8.18
CA ILE A 101 -3.82 -15.28 7.68
C ILE A 101 -5.02 -16.19 7.40
N VAL A 102 -5.19 -16.62 6.15
CA VAL A 102 -6.19 -17.61 5.74
C VAL A 102 -5.49 -18.74 4.99
N GLY A 103 -5.64 -19.98 5.45
CA GLY A 103 -4.95 -21.13 4.84
C GLY A 103 -3.42 -21.02 4.87
N GLY A 104 -2.85 -20.40 5.91
CA GLY A 104 -1.41 -20.20 6.06
C GLY A 104 -0.83 -19.08 5.19
N LYS A 105 -1.66 -18.28 4.51
CA LYS A 105 -1.23 -17.17 3.66
C LYS A 105 -1.78 -15.84 4.15
N ASP A 106 -0.95 -14.82 4.10
CA ASP A 106 -1.38 -13.43 4.24
C ASP A 106 -2.19 -13.01 3.01
N VAL A 107 -3.49 -12.76 3.19
CA VAL A 107 -4.40 -12.52 2.07
C VAL A 107 -4.18 -11.17 1.40
N LEU A 108 -3.68 -10.17 2.13
CA LEU A 108 -3.40 -8.85 1.57
C LEU A 108 -2.13 -8.91 0.73
N LEU A 109 -1.07 -9.53 1.26
CA LEU A 109 0.17 -9.73 0.50
C LEU A 109 -0.08 -10.60 -0.75
N GLN A 110 -0.87 -11.67 -0.61
CA GLN A 110 -1.20 -12.53 -1.74
C GLN A 110 -1.98 -11.77 -2.82
N ALA A 111 -2.94 -10.92 -2.43
CA ALA A 111 -3.68 -10.09 -3.39
C ALA A 111 -2.76 -9.15 -4.20
N VAL A 112 -1.67 -8.64 -3.62
CA VAL A 112 -0.67 -7.85 -4.35
C VAL A 112 0.19 -8.73 -5.25
N LYS A 113 0.65 -9.88 -4.75
CA LYS A 113 1.42 -10.84 -5.55
C LYS A 113 0.67 -11.28 -6.80
N ASP A 114 -0.59 -11.68 -6.64
CA ASP A 114 -1.44 -12.17 -7.73
C ASP A 114 -1.65 -11.13 -8.84
N ARG A 115 -1.54 -9.83 -8.52
CA ARG A 115 -1.69 -8.73 -9.48
C ARG A 115 -0.36 -8.29 -10.10
N ILE A 116 0.72 -8.31 -9.32
CA ILE A 116 2.00 -7.70 -9.71
C ILE A 116 2.96 -8.72 -10.32
N GLU A 117 3.02 -9.95 -9.79
CA GLU A 117 3.96 -10.96 -10.27
C GLU A 117 3.70 -11.40 -11.72
N PRO A 118 2.43 -11.51 -12.21
CA PRO A 118 2.15 -11.77 -13.62
C PRO A 118 2.68 -10.70 -14.59
N LEU A 119 2.98 -9.49 -14.10
CA LEU A 119 3.55 -8.40 -14.89
C LEU A 119 5.08 -8.51 -15.03
N GLY A 120 5.69 -9.59 -14.53
CA GLY A 120 7.15 -9.82 -14.58
C GLY A 120 7.93 -9.22 -13.42
N CYS A 121 7.23 -8.64 -12.44
CA CYS A 121 7.80 -8.15 -11.19
C CYS A 121 7.93 -9.28 -10.14
N ARG A 122 8.78 -9.08 -9.14
CA ARG A 122 8.90 -9.92 -7.95
C ARG A 122 8.54 -9.09 -6.73
N VAL A 123 7.54 -9.53 -5.97
CA VAL A 123 7.11 -8.82 -4.76
C VAL A 123 7.97 -9.25 -3.58
N ARG A 124 8.64 -8.28 -2.95
CA ARG A 124 9.53 -8.48 -1.79
C ARG A 124 8.94 -7.77 -0.57
N PRO A 125 8.22 -8.47 0.31
CA PRO A 125 7.73 -7.87 1.55
C PRO A 125 8.89 -7.56 2.49
N VAL A 126 8.85 -6.38 3.11
CA VAL A 126 9.78 -5.96 4.17
C VAL A 126 8.96 -5.49 5.35
N ASP A 127 9.16 -6.10 6.51
CA ASP A 127 8.56 -5.62 7.74
C ASP A 127 9.13 -4.24 8.10
N ASN A 128 8.27 -3.24 7.97
CA ASN A 128 8.52 -1.85 8.31
C ASN A 128 7.49 -1.33 9.33
N PHE A 129 6.69 -2.21 9.94
CA PHE A 129 5.48 -1.82 10.66
C PHE A 129 5.82 -0.88 11.81
N TYR A 130 6.72 -1.32 12.69
CA TYR A 130 7.17 -0.47 13.79
C TYR A 130 7.97 0.76 13.33
N PRO A 131 9.06 0.62 12.54
CA PRO A 131 9.93 1.76 12.25
C PRO A 131 9.28 2.84 11.37
N TYR A 132 8.27 2.50 10.58
CA TYR A 132 7.65 3.44 9.63
C TYR A 132 6.13 3.50 9.74
N HIS A 133 5.40 2.38 9.58
CA HIS A 133 3.93 2.41 9.47
C HIS A 133 3.27 3.09 10.68
N ARG A 134 3.69 2.73 11.90
CA ARG A 134 3.18 3.35 13.14
C ARG A 134 3.44 4.86 13.23
N HIS A 135 4.39 5.36 12.45
CA HIS A 135 4.78 6.78 12.39
C HIS A 135 4.21 7.49 11.15
N GLY A 136 3.29 6.85 10.42
CA GLY A 136 2.55 7.44 9.31
C GLY A 136 3.28 7.42 7.96
N GLY A 137 4.25 6.53 7.78
CA GLY A 137 4.95 6.35 6.50
C GLY A 137 5.25 4.89 6.20
N GLU A 138 5.73 4.58 4.99
CA GLU A 138 6.14 3.21 4.63
C GLU A 138 7.55 3.19 4.00
N VAL A 139 7.87 2.10 3.30
CA VAL A 139 9.16 1.88 2.62
C VAL A 139 9.56 3.09 1.74
N HIS A 140 8.66 3.59 0.89
CA HIS A 140 8.96 4.73 0.02
C HIS A 140 9.25 6.00 0.83
N CYS A 141 8.52 6.25 1.92
CA CYS A 141 8.77 7.40 2.80
C CYS A 141 10.18 7.38 3.42
N GLY A 142 10.73 6.20 3.67
CA GLY A 142 12.06 6.02 4.27
C GLY A 142 13.21 5.87 3.27
N THR A 143 12.93 5.89 1.96
CA THR A 143 13.92 5.56 0.93
C THR A 143 13.88 6.55 -0.23
N ASN A 144 14.90 6.48 -1.09
CA ASN A 144 14.92 7.16 -2.38
C ASN A 144 15.79 6.36 -3.35
N ALA A 145 15.68 6.60 -4.66
CA ALA A 145 16.46 5.90 -5.67
C ALA A 145 16.96 6.84 -6.76
N THR A 146 18.22 6.68 -7.14
CA THR A 146 18.76 7.25 -8.37
C THR A 146 18.48 6.28 -9.53
N ARG A 147 17.97 6.81 -10.63
CA ARG A 147 17.63 6.03 -11.84
C ARG A 147 18.52 6.45 -12.99
N HIS A 148 18.79 5.54 -13.91
CA HIS A 148 19.48 5.89 -15.16
C HIS A 148 18.66 6.93 -15.93
N PRO A 149 19.33 7.89 -16.58
CA PRO A 149 18.64 8.84 -17.44
C PRO A 149 17.99 8.11 -18.60
N VAL A 150 16.88 8.66 -19.09
CA VAL A 150 16.29 8.21 -20.36
C VAL A 150 17.26 8.59 -21.46
N VAL A 151 17.84 7.60 -22.13
CA VAL A 151 18.61 7.80 -23.36
C VAL A 151 17.64 7.74 -24.53
N PRO A 152 17.45 8.82 -25.32
CA PRO A 152 16.60 8.77 -26.50
C PRO A 152 17.16 7.76 -27.50
N THR A 153 16.37 6.74 -27.84
CA THR A 153 16.68 5.82 -28.93
C THR A 153 16.55 6.57 -30.25
N GLY A 154 17.63 7.22 -30.71
CA GLY A 154 17.61 7.99 -31.96
C GLY A 154 18.91 8.65 -32.42
N TYR A 155 20.00 8.61 -31.65
CA TYR A 155 21.31 9.13 -32.10
C TYR A 155 22.34 8.00 -32.18
N PHE A 156 22.10 7.05 -33.09
CA PHE A 156 23.19 6.35 -33.76
C PHE A 156 23.51 7.19 -35.01
N ILE A 157 24.54 8.03 -34.93
CA ILE A 157 25.20 8.56 -36.13
C ILE A 157 26.20 7.46 -36.55
N PRO A 158 26.23 7.04 -37.83
CA PRO A 158 27.08 5.95 -38.32
C PRO A 158 28.58 6.15 -38.05
#